data_AF-A0A5C7HKC6-F1
#
_entry.id   AF-A0A5C7HKC6-F1
#
_cell.length_a   1.000
_cell.length_b   1.000
_cell.length_c   1.000
_cell.angle_alpha   90.00
_cell.angle_beta   90.00
_cell.angle_gamma   90.00
#
_symmetry.space_group_name_H-M   'P 1'
#
loop_
_entity.id
_entity.type
_entity.pdbx_description
1 polymer ?
#
loop_
_entity_poly.entity_id
_entity_poly.type
_entity_poly.pdbx_seq_one_letter_code
_entity_poly.pdbx_strand_id
1 'polypeptide(L)'
;MQGIQMVPIKLNKRKIYKRYDYAHQEEEIPEALAALHIQEGNDTNFYADSGATTHITNDVGKLSSAQTYTGNDFIYVGNGNKLPISRTGNALLRTVHGDFNLKDVLVVPKLTKKLLSVSQLTLDNACTFEFNANGFVIKD
;
A
#
# COMPACT_ATOMS: atom_id res chain seq x y z
N MET A 1 11.04 -3.07 18.96
CA MET A 1 10.09 -2.07 18.43
C MET A 1 9.44 -2.70 17.21
N GLN A 2 8.11 -2.73 17.16
CA GLN A 2 7.31 -3.68 16.39
C GLN A 2 7.50 -3.54 14.88
N GLY A 3 7.90 -4.64 14.23
CA GLY A 3 7.84 -4.78 12.78
C GLY A 3 6.38 -4.87 12.34
N ILE A 4 6.03 -4.13 11.29
CA ILE A 4 4.72 -4.16 10.67
C ILE A 4 4.60 -5.50 9.93
N GLN A 5 3.76 -6.39 10.45
CA GLN A 5 3.39 -7.63 9.79
C GLN A 5 2.20 -7.35 8.86
N MET A 6 2.44 -7.37 7.55
CA MET A 6 1.37 -7.28 6.57
C MET A 6 0.62 -8.62 6.52
N VAL A 7 -0.67 -8.59 6.87
CA VAL A 7 -1.59 -9.72 6.69
C VAL A 7 -2.70 -9.26 5.76
N PRO A 8 -2.82 -9.79 4.54
CA PRO A 8 -3.95 -9.49 3.67
C PRO A 8 -5.23 -10.16 4.22
N ILE A 9 -6.26 -9.36 4.50
CA ILE A 9 -7.57 -9.84 4.94
C ILE A 9 -8.44 -10.11 3.70
N LYS A 10 -8.85 -11.37 3.49
CA LYS A 10 -9.74 -11.78 2.40
C LYS A 10 -11.21 -11.55 2.81
N LEU A 11 -11.86 -10.54 2.26
CA LEU A 11 -13.32 -10.34 2.40
C LEU A 11 -14.05 -11.25 1.41
N ASN A 12 -14.57 -12.40 1.89
CA ASN A 12 -15.55 -13.19 1.15
C ASN A 12 -16.96 -12.91 1.69
N LYS A 13 -17.89 -12.56 0.80
CA LYS A 13 -19.27 -12.20 1.19
C LYS A 13 -19.96 -13.45 1.76
N ARG A 14 -20.49 -13.27 2.97
CA ARG A 14 -21.22 -14.23 3.83
C ARG A 14 -20.35 -15.09 4.74
N LYS A 15 -19.96 -14.52 5.89
CA LYS A 15 -20.16 -15.09 7.24
C LYS A 15 -19.63 -14.12 8.30
N ILE A 16 -20.39 -13.92 9.37
CA ILE A 16 -20.02 -13.15 10.57
C ILE A 16 -18.90 -13.93 11.27
N TYR A 17 -17.74 -13.33 11.52
CA TYR A 17 -16.64 -14.01 12.19
C TYR A 17 -16.58 -13.63 13.68
N LYS A 18 -16.77 -14.65 14.53
CA LYS A 18 -16.31 -14.63 15.92
C LYS A 18 -14.78 -14.65 15.95
N ARG A 19 -14.22 -14.04 17.00
CA ARG A 19 -12.79 -13.92 17.34
C ARG A 19 -12.07 -15.28 17.17
N TYR A 20 -11.04 -15.34 16.31
CA TYR A 20 -10.25 -16.55 16.11
C TYR A 20 -9.04 -16.58 17.03
N ASP A 21 -8.94 -17.67 17.80
CA ASP A 21 -7.78 -18.03 18.62
C ASP A 21 -6.69 -18.70 17.77
N TYR A 22 -5.44 -18.36 18.07
CA TYR A 22 -4.24 -18.86 17.40
C TYR A 22 -3.91 -20.29 17.86
N ALA A 23 -4.16 -21.29 17.02
CA ALA A 23 -3.54 -22.60 17.13
C ALA A 23 -3.04 -23.03 15.74
N HIS A 24 -1.75 -23.37 15.68
CA HIS A 24 -0.94 -23.60 14.49
C HIS A 24 -1.48 -24.66 13.52
N GLN A 25 -1.46 -24.39 12.20
CA GLN A 25 -1.28 -25.41 11.16
C GLN A 25 -0.50 -24.84 9.95
N GLU A 26 0.41 -25.67 9.42
CA GLU A 26 1.42 -25.40 8.38
C GLU A 26 0.88 -25.30 6.94
N GLU A 27 1.78 -24.89 6.06
CA GLU A 27 1.68 -24.41 4.67
C GLU A 27 0.83 -25.25 3.69
N GLU A 28 -0.10 -24.57 3.02
CA GLU A 28 -0.50 -24.88 1.65
C GLU A 28 -0.59 -23.54 0.92
N ILE A 29 0.28 -23.29 -0.07
CA ILE A 29 0.35 -22.01 -0.78
C ILE A 29 -0.92 -21.89 -1.65
N PRO A 30 -1.95 -21.09 -1.30
CA PRO A 30 -3.19 -21.16 -2.02
C PRO A 30 -3.05 -20.45 -3.35
N GLU A 31 -3.56 -21.11 -4.40
CA GLU A 31 -3.78 -20.66 -5.79
C GLU A 31 -4.35 -19.23 -5.93
N ALA A 32 -4.85 -18.65 -4.83
CA ALA A 32 -5.25 -17.25 -4.71
C ALA A 32 -4.13 -16.23 -5.03
N LEU A 33 -2.84 -16.61 -5.00
CA LEU A 33 -1.75 -15.73 -5.43
C LEU A 33 -1.61 -15.62 -6.96
N ALA A 34 -2.18 -16.56 -7.73
CA ALA A 34 -1.97 -16.64 -9.18
C ALA A 34 -2.88 -15.69 -10.00
N ALA A 35 -3.94 -15.12 -9.41
CA ALA A 35 -4.94 -14.32 -10.14
C ALA A 35 -4.52 -12.85 -10.40
N LEU A 36 -3.37 -12.40 -9.89
CA LEU A 36 -2.78 -11.13 -10.31
C LEU A 36 -2.14 -11.36 -11.69
N HIS A 37 -2.93 -11.19 -12.76
CA HIS A 37 -2.36 -11.00 -14.09
C HIS A 37 -1.60 -9.66 -14.09
N ILE A 38 -0.32 -9.72 -13.75
CA ILE A 38 0.60 -8.59 -13.77
C ILE A 38 0.97 -8.37 -15.23
N GLN A 39 0.32 -7.39 -15.87
CA GLN A 39 0.88 -6.85 -17.11
C GLN A 39 2.18 -6.12 -16.74
N GLU A 40 3.30 -6.66 -17.22
CA GLU A 40 4.61 -6.03 -17.15
C GLU A 40 4.65 -4.85 -18.15
N GLY A 41 4.07 -3.74 -17.71
CA GLY A 41 4.21 -2.43 -18.34
C GLY A 41 4.54 -1.39 -17.27
N ASN A 42 4.99 -0.20 -17.68
CA ASN A 42 5.24 0.94 -16.78
C ASN A 42 3.93 1.36 -16.08
N ASP A 43 3.59 0.66 -15.00
CA ASP A 43 2.41 0.92 -14.21
C ASP A 43 2.60 2.20 -13.41
N THR A 44 1.91 3.23 -13.85
CA THR A 44 2.01 4.55 -13.23
C THR A 44 1.04 4.72 -12.06
N ASN A 45 0.14 3.76 -11.84
CA ASN A 45 -0.96 3.84 -10.89
C ASN A 45 -0.52 3.55 -9.45
N PHE A 46 -1.25 4.15 -8.53
CA PHE A 46 -1.20 3.83 -7.12
C PHE A 46 -2.32 2.84 -6.76
N TYR A 47 -2.00 1.86 -5.92
CA TYR A 47 -2.94 0.88 -5.42
C TYR A 47 -3.28 1.19 -3.97
N ALA A 48 -4.56 1.43 -3.70
CA ALA A 48 -5.04 1.66 -2.34
C ALA A 48 -4.84 0.41 -1.49
N ASP A 49 -4.16 0.58 -0.36
CA ASP A 49 -3.86 -0.48 0.59
C ASP A 49 -4.20 0.01 2.01
N SER A 50 -5.19 -0.64 2.63
CA SER A 50 -5.60 -0.34 4.01
C SER A 50 -4.63 -0.89 5.06
N GLY A 51 -3.75 -1.83 4.67
CA GLY A 51 -2.71 -2.38 5.54
C GLY A 51 -1.40 -1.60 5.47
N ALA A 52 -1.21 -0.75 4.46
CA ALA A 52 -0.04 0.10 4.35
C ALA A 52 -0.12 1.27 5.33
N THR A 53 0.97 1.53 6.05
CA THR A 53 1.09 2.67 6.97
C THR A 53 1.59 3.94 6.30
N THR A 54 2.23 3.83 5.14
CA THR A 54 2.76 4.96 4.37
C THR A 54 2.59 4.73 2.88
N HIS A 55 2.65 5.81 2.10
CA HIS A 55 2.68 5.77 0.65
C HIS A 55 4.05 5.29 0.16
N ILE A 56 4.07 4.43 -0.86
CA ILE A 56 5.32 3.91 -1.42
C ILE A 56 5.28 4.01 -2.95
N THR A 57 6.35 4.51 -3.55
CA THR A 57 6.54 4.59 -5.00
C THR A 57 7.89 4.01 -5.41
N ASN A 58 8.02 3.56 -6.65
CA ASN A 58 9.32 3.26 -7.26
C ASN A 58 9.91 4.44 -8.06
N ASP A 59 9.15 5.53 -8.15
CA ASP A 59 9.44 6.67 -9.02
C ASP A 59 9.83 7.90 -8.21
N VAL A 60 11.11 8.29 -8.29
CA VAL A 60 11.68 9.48 -7.64
C VAL A 60 11.17 10.78 -8.28
N GLY A 61 10.84 10.77 -9.58
CA GLY A 61 10.52 11.98 -10.34
C GLY A 61 9.19 12.64 -9.95
N LYS A 62 8.38 11.95 -9.14
CA LYS A 62 7.08 12.44 -8.67
C LYS A 62 7.11 13.12 -7.31
N LEU A 63 8.27 13.18 -6.65
CA LEU A 63 8.39 13.77 -5.33
C LEU A 63 8.79 15.26 -5.40
N SER A 64 8.05 16.11 -4.71
CA SER A 64 8.51 17.42 -4.25
C SER A 64 9.25 17.26 -2.91
N SER A 65 10.17 18.18 -2.64
CA SER A 65 11.03 18.15 -1.43
C SER A 65 11.70 16.78 -1.18
N ALA A 66 12.10 16.09 -2.25
CA ALA A 66 12.72 14.78 -2.15
C ALA A 66 14.09 14.87 -1.46
N GLN A 67 14.28 14.06 -0.41
CA GLN A 67 15.53 13.96 0.33
C GLN A 67 15.98 12.49 0.43
N THR A 68 17.28 12.28 0.59
CA THR A 68 17.83 10.94 0.86
C THR A 68 17.23 10.41 2.15
N TYR A 69 16.73 9.18 2.11
CA TYR A 69 16.23 8.52 3.31
C TYR A 69 17.43 8.03 4.14
N THR A 70 17.53 8.49 5.39
CA THR A 70 18.66 8.20 6.30
C THR A 70 18.31 7.22 7.41
N GLY A 71 17.08 6.72 7.43
CA GLY A 71 16.65 5.70 8.39
C GLY A 71 17.16 4.31 8.03
N ASN A 72 16.95 3.36 8.95
CA ASN A 72 17.37 1.97 8.82
C ASN A 72 16.21 1.04 8.46
N ASP A 73 15.07 1.59 8.04
CA ASP A 73 13.90 0.79 7.71
C ASP A 73 14.03 0.12 6.34
N PHE A 74 13.33 -1.00 6.18
CA PHE A 74 13.23 -1.75 4.94
C PHE A 74 11.78 -2.08 4.67
N ILE A 75 11.41 -2.15 3.39
CA ILE A 75 10.12 -2.71 2.98
C ILE A 75 10.26 -4.22 2.82
N TYR A 76 9.40 -4.95 3.52
CA TYR A 76 9.29 -6.40 3.39
C TYR A 76 8.18 -6.73 2.40
N VAL A 77 8.50 -7.54 1.40
CA VAL A 77 7.54 -8.04 0.42
C VAL A 77 7.15 -9.48 0.73
N GLY A 78 6.02 -9.94 0.16
CA GLY A 78 5.43 -11.25 0.50
C GLY A 78 6.30 -12.48 0.22
N ASN A 79 7.38 -12.34 -0.55
CA ASN A 79 8.39 -13.39 -0.76
C ASN A 79 9.52 -13.36 0.29
N GLY A 80 9.40 -12.56 1.35
CA GLY A 80 10.38 -12.44 2.43
C GLY A 80 11.58 -11.54 2.10
N ASN A 81 11.70 -11.05 0.86
CA ASN A 81 12.80 -10.15 0.50
C ASN A 81 12.64 -8.76 1.13
N LYS A 82 13.78 -8.14 1.43
CA LYS A 82 13.87 -6.75 1.89
C LYS A 82 14.21 -5.84 0.73
N LEU A 83 13.46 -4.76 0.58
CA LEU A 83 13.71 -3.72 -0.42
C LEU A 83 14.21 -2.45 0.29
N PRO A 84 15.33 -1.86 -0.17
CA PRO A 84 15.86 -0.66 0.43
C PRO A 84 15.03 0.57 0.06
N ILE A 85 14.84 1.46 1.02
CA ILE A 85 14.27 2.79 0.80
C ILE A 85 15.41 3.72 0.39
N SER A 86 15.24 4.45 -0.72
CA SER A 86 16.26 5.36 -1.23
C SER A 86 16.02 6.81 -0.81
N ARG A 87 14.76 7.26 -0.82
CA ARG A 87 14.36 8.65 -0.60
C ARG A 87 13.01 8.74 0.08
N THR A 88 12.72 9.91 0.64
CA THR A 88 11.41 10.31 1.11
C THR A 88 11.08 11.74 0.67
N GLY A 89 9.81 12.08 0.56
CA GLY A 89 9.34 13.41 0.20
C GLY A 89 7.84 13.43 -0.01
N ASN A 90 7.31 14.55 -0.50
CA ASN A 90 5.87 14.70 -0.71
C ASN A 90 5.54 14.46 -2.17
N ALA A 91 4.33 14.03 -2.49
CA ALA A 91 3.87 13.89 -3.87
C ALA A 91 2.46 14.46 -4.02
N LEU A 92 2.10 14.78 -5.26
CA LEU A 92 0.76 15.21 -5.63
C LEU A 92 0.14 14.17 -6.56
N LEU A 93 -0.93 13.53 -6.09
CA LEU A 93 -1.72 12.61 -6.91
C LEU A 93 -2.81 13.40 -7.61
N ARG A 94 -2.60 13.67 -8.91
CA ARG A 94 -3.57 14.38 -9.73
C ARG A 94 -4.68 13.45 -10.21
N THR A 95 -5.93 13.89 -10.04
CA THR A 95 -7.10 13.19 -10.57
C THR A 95 -7.99 14.16 -11.34
N VAL A 96 -8.92 13.65 -12.14
CA VAL A 96 -9.91 14.47 -12.86
C VAL A 96 -10.89 15.19 -11.91
N HIS A 97 -10.96 14.78 -10.64
CA HIS A 97 -11.89 15.32 -9.65
C HIS A 97 -11.20 16.18 -8.58
N GLY A 98 -9.88 16.35 -8.66
CA GLY A 98 -9.09 17.08 -7.67
C GLY A 98 -7.75 16.43 -7.41
N ASP A 99 -6.87 17.17 -6.75
CA ASP A 99 -5.53 16.73 -6.42
C ASP A 99 -5.46 16.29 -4.96
N PHE A 100 -4.79 15.16 -4.70
CA PHE A 100 -4.53 14.67 -3.34
C PHE A 100 -3.05 14.86 -2.98
N ASN A 101 -2.83 15.45 -1.81
CA ASN A 101 -1.50 15.54 -1.22
C ASN A 101 -1.12 14.21 -0.60
N LEU A 102 0.05 13.69 -0.94
CA LEU A 102 0.65 12.51 -0.33
C LEU A 102 1.88 12.97 0.45
N LYS A 103 1.87 12.86 1.77
CA LYS A 103 3.01 13.25 2.61
C LYS A 103 3.91 12.06 2.88
N ASP A 104 5.20 12.35 3.08
CA ASP A 104 6.20 11.38 3.54
C ASP A 104 6.26 10.08 2.72
N VAL A 105 6.10 10.20 1.40
CA VAL A 105 6.12 9.10 0.44
C VAL A 105 7.52 8.49 0.37
N LEU A 106 7.60 7.18 0.63
CA LEU A 106 8.86 6.45 0.54
C LEU A 106 9.13 6.02 -0.91
N VAL A 107 10.39 6.17 -1.34
CA VAL A 107 10.84 5.67 -2.63
C VAL A 107 11.61 4.37 -2.49
N VAL A 108 11.12 3.33 -3.17
CA VAL A 108 11.68 1.98 -3.19
C VAL A 108 11.87 1.59 -4.66
N PRO A 109 13.06 1.79 -5.26
CA PRO A 109 13.26 1.64 -6.71
C PRO A 109 12.96 0.24 -7.25
N LYS A 110 13.13 -0.79 -6.42
CA LYS A 110 12.87 -2.20 -6.79
C LYS A 110 11.43 -2.64 -6.56
N LEU A 111 10.54 -1.73 -6.17
CA LEU A 111 9.12 -2.02 -5.97
C LEU A 111 8.41 -2.15 -7.32
N THR A 112 7.53 -3.14 -7.42
CA THR A 112 6.78 -3.42 -8.65
C THR A 112 5.45 -2.66 -8.73
N LYS A 113 4.80 -2.37 -7.59
CA LYS A 113 3.52 -1.67 -7.51
C LYS A 113 3.58 -0.55 -6.49
N LYS A 114 3.09 0.64 -6.86
CA LYS A 114 3.03 1.79 -5.97
C LYS A 114 1.87 1.62 -4.99
N LEU A 115 2.10 1.89 -3.72
CA LEU A 115 1.12 1.69 -2.66
C LEU A 115 0.63 3.03 -2.14
N LEU A 116 -0.67 3.14 -1.96
CA LEU A 116 -1.35 4.27 -1.37
C LEU A 116 -1.93 3.84 -0.04
N SER A 117 -1.30 4.24 1.06
CA SER A 117 -1.88 4.04 2.38
C SER A 117 -3.23 4.76 2.48
N VAL A 118 -4.29 4.00 2.73
CA VAL A 118 -5.64 4.57 2.88
C VAL A 118 -5.71 5.46 4.11
N SER A 119 -5.15 5.01 5.23
CA SER A 119 -5.15 5.79 6.49
C SER A 119 -4.38 7.10 6.32
N GLN A 120 -3.17 7.06 5.77
CA GLN A 120 -2.37 8.26 5.54
C GLN A 120 -3.06 9.22 4.55
N LEU A 121 -3.65 8.71 3.47
CA LEU A 121 -4.37 9.54 2.49
C LEU A 121 -5.50 10.34 3.15
N THR A 122 -6.31 9.66 3.97
CA THR A 122 -7.45 10.28 4.66
C THR A 122 -7.01 11.32 5.68
N LEU A 123 -5.87 11.09 6.34
CA LEU A 123 -5.27 12.06 7.26
C LEU A 123 -4.69 13.27 6.52
N ASP A 124 -4.01 13.05 5.40
CA ASP A 124 -3.32 14.11 4.65
C ASP A 124 -4.28 15.09 3.99
N ASN A 125 -5.47 14.63 3.62
CA ASN A 125 -6.45 15.38 2.82
C ASN A 125 -7.77 15.63 3.53
N ALA A 126 -7.89 15.25 4.81
CA ALA A 126 -9.12 15.34 5.59
C ALA A 126 -10.33 14.72 4.86
N CYS A 127 -10.12 13.60 4.18
CA CYS A 127 -11.13 12.94 3.34
C CYS A 127 -11.55 11.60 3.94
N THR A 128 -12.63 11.02 3.42
CA THR A 128 -13.12 9.69 3.80
C THR A 128 -12.97 8.70 2.65
N PHE A 129 -12.78 7.43 3.00
CA PHE A 129 -12.65 6.33 2.05
C PHE A 129 -13.78 5.34 2.30
N GLU A 130 -14.77 5.30 1.40
CA GLU A 130 -15.96 4.47 1.55
C GLU A 130 -15.92 3.27 0.61
N PHE A 131 -16.00 2.06 1.18
CA PHE A 131 -16.06 0.82 0.43
C PHE A 131 -17.51 0.41 0.15
N ASN A 132 -17.75 -0.15 -1.03
CA ASN A 132 -19.01 -0.78 -1.39
C ASN A 132 -18.76 -2.11 -2.13
N ALA A 133 -19.85 -2.78 -2.52
CA ALA A 133 -19.78 -4.08 -3.18
C ALA A 133 -18.98 -4.10 -4.49
N ASN A 134 -18.76 -2.94 -5.13
CA ASN A 134 -18.17 -2.75 -6.45
C ASN A 134 -16.80 -2.06 -6.39
N GLY A 135 -16.32 -1.64 -5.22
CA GLY A 135 -15.05 -0.92 -5.09
C GLY A 135 -15.08 0.08 -3.94
N PHE A 136 -14.54 1.27 -4.19
CA PHE A 136 -14.49 2.35 -3.20
C PHE A 136 -14.70 3.72 -3.85
N VAL A 137 -15.02 4.71 -3.02
CA VAL A 137 -15.04 6.13 -3.37
C VAL A 137 -14.31 6.94 -2.31
N ILE A 138 -13.68 8.04 -2.72
CA ILE A 138 -13.07 9.01 -1.82
C ILE A 138 -13.98 10.24 -1.80
N LYS A 139 -14.31 10.75 -0.62
CA LYS A 139 -15.15 11.94 -0.43
C LYS A 139 -14.44 12.96 0.45
N ASP A 140 -14.68 14.24 0.18
CA ASP A 140 -14.25 15.35 1.04
C ASP A 140 -15.08 15.46 2.32
#